data_AF-A0AAD7BNJ9-F1
#
_entry.id   AF-A0AAD7BNJ9-F1
#
_cell.length_a   1.000
_cell.length_b   1.000
_cell.length_c   1.000
_cell.angle_alpha   90.00
_cell.angle_beta   90.00
_cell.angle_gamma   90.00
#
_symmetry.space_group_name_H-M   'P 1'
#
loop_
_entity.id
_entity.type
_entity.pdbx_description
1 polymer ?
#
loop_
_entity_poly.entity_id
_entity_poly.type
_entity_poly.pdbx_seq_one_letter_code
_entity_poly.pdbx_strand_id
1 'polypeptide(L)'
;MRSAINFTTAYNWLRGIRSKTVELEETDENGQKLTKVINSKRFPQLGDLSGYLVAADFTYTNPPLVCAPTYEELGKIICDLNKGAVWGLELLGFIPRRNSKGKSTPEACPRGVRITHALLADIIGPEDQEAVGLDLVVVEHFLCKVGRAHKASNKSGLALVLEVLMSSGEEDEEED
;
A
#
# COMPACT_ATOMS: atom_id res chain seq x y z
N MET A 1 8.41 6.31 27.36
CA MET A 1 8.02 5.45 26.22
C MET A 1 8.12 6.31 24.96
N ARG A 2 8.78 5.87 23.88
CA ARG A 2 8.83 6.68 22.64
C ARG A 2 7.46 6.60 21.95
N SER A 3 6.94 7.72 21.48
CA SER A 3 5.70 7.73 20.68
C SER A 3 5.92 7.01 19.35
N ALA A 4 4.90 6.32 18.86
CA ALA A 4 4.90 5.77 17.50
C ALA A 4 5.18 6.87 16.47
N ILE A 5 5.94 6.54 15.43
CA ILE A 5 6.23 7.48 14.34
C ILE A 5 5.10 7.48 13.32
N ASN A 6 4.88 8.60 12.65
CA ASN A 6 3.89 8.69 11.57
C ASN A 6 4.25 7.73 10.40
N PHE A 7 3.24 7.18 9.74
CA PHE A 7 3.39 6.19 8.67
C PHE A 7 4.23 6.69 7.49
N THR A 8 3.97 7.91 7.01
CA THR A 8 4.74 8.53 5.92
C THR A 8 6.20 8.74 6.33
N THR A 9 6.46 9.12 7.58
CA THR A 9 7.84 9.23 8.10
C THR A 9 8.55 7.89 8.08
N ALA A 10 7.91 6.82 8.59
CA ALA A 10 8.47 5.47 8.59
C ALA A 10 8.76 4.98 7.17
N TYR A 11 7.78 5.12 6.27
CA TYR A 11 7.89 4.75 4.85
C TYR A 11 9.03 5.48 4.15
N ASN A 12 9.12 6.81 4.29
CA ASN A 12 10.19 7.60 3.67
C ASN A 12 11.57 7.28 4.25
N TRP A 13 11.65 7.01 5.56
CA TRP A 13 12.89 6.57 6.19
C TRP A 13 13.35 5.22 5.61
N LEU A 14 12.47 4.23 5.53
CA LEU A 14 12.77 2.92 4.95
C LEU A 14 13.21 3.02 3.48
N ARG A 15 12.59 3.91 2.70
CA ARG A 15 13.03 4.22 1.32
C ARG A 15 14.42 4.87 1.28
N GLY A 16 14.69 5.80 2.18
CA GLY A 16 15.96 6.52 2.26
C GLY A 16 17.15 5.63 2.63
N ILE A 17 16.95 4.65 3.51
CA ILE A 17 18.01 3.71 3.94
C ILE A 17 18.60 2.92 2.77
N ARG A 18 17.85 2.75 1.67
CA ARG A 18 18.31 2.07 0.45
C ARG A 18 19.62 2.66 -0.05
N SER A 19 19.81 3.97 0.00
CA SER A 19 20.96 4.67 -0.55
C SER A 19 21.71 5.44 0.53
N LYS A 20 23.02 5.20 0.64
CA LYS A 20 23.91 6.11 1.36
C LYS A 20 24.76 6.86 0.33
N THR A 21 24.62 8.17 0.35
CA THR A 21 25.54 9.08 -0.31
C THR A 21 26.81 9.16 0.53
N VAL A 22 27.94 8.79 -0.06
CA VAL A 22 29.26 8.90 0.53
C VAL A 22 30.02 9.92 -0.31
N GLU A 23 30.47 10.99 0.32
CA GLU A 23 31.38 11.95 -0.27
C GLU A 23 32.81 11.49 0.01
N LEU A 24 33.58 11.25 -1.05
CA LEU A 24 35.00 10.96 -0.97
C LEU A 24 35.77 12.17 -1.50
N GLU A 25 36.74 12.65 -0.73
CA GLU A 25 37.71 13.61 -1.22
C GLU A 25 38.86 12.84 -1.89
N GLU A 26 39.01 13.00 -3.20
CA GLU A 26 40.17 12.54 -3.97
C GLU A 26 40.98 13.78 -4.38
N THR A 27 42.31 13.70 -4.38
CA THR A 27 43.16 14.78 -4.92
C THR A 27 43.62 14.36 -6.31
N ASP A 28 43.44 15.23 -7.31
CA ASP A 28 43.91 14.96 -8.66
C ASP A 28 45.44 15.09 -8.78
N GLU A 29 45.97 14.81 -9.97
CA GLU A 29 47.40 14.93 -10.31
C GLU A 29 47.95 16.36 -10.20
N ASN A 30 47.08 17.38 -10.17
CA ASN A 30 47.42 18.79 -10.04
C ASN A 30 47.27 19.30 -8.60
N GLY A 31 46.93 18.45 -7.63
CA GLY A 31 46.71 18.85 -6.24
C GLY A 31 45.31 19.44 -5.98
N GLN A 32 44.39 19.38 -6.94
CA GLN A 32 43.03 19.88 -6.80
C GLN A 32 42.14 18.85 -6.08
N LYS A 33 41.42 19.27 -5.04
CA LYS A 33 40.43 18.44 -4.36
C LYS A 33 39.22 18.21 -5.25
N LEU A 34 38.91 16.95 -5.54
CA LEU A 34 37.70 16.48 -6.21
C LEU A 34 36.80 15.80 -5.17
N THR A 35 35.56 16.25 -5.05
CA THR A 35 34.54 15.56 -4.25
C THR A 35 33.81 14.57 -5.14
N LYS A 36 34.05 13.27 -4.92
CA LYS A 36 33.35 12.20 -5.60
C LYS A 36 32.17 11.75 -4.76
N VAL A 37 30.97 11.96 -5.29
CA VAL A 37 29.72 11.53 -4.64
C VAL A 37 29.40 10.11 -5.10
N ILE A 38 29.59 9.12 -4.23
CA ILE A 38 29.23 7.72 -4.48
C ILE A 38 27.89 7.40 -3.84
N ASN A 39 26.90 7.05 -4.66
CA ASN A 39 25.63 6.50 -4.18
C ASN A 39 25.74 4.98 -4.04
N SER A 40 26.04 4.51 -2.82
CA SER A 40 26.06 3.09 -2.51
C SER A 40 24.68 2.59 -2.08
N LYS A 41 24.18 1.50 -2.69
CA LYS A 41 22.93 0.86 -2.26
C LYS A 41 23.24 -0.10 -1.11
N ARG A 42 22.86 0.26 0.13
CA ARG A 42 23.07 -0.60 1.32
C ARG A 42 22.15 -1.82 1.31
N PHE A 43 20.91 -1.61 0.87
CA PHE A 43 19.88 -2.64 0.81
C PHE A 43 19.24 -2.63 -0.58
N PRO A 44 19.91 -3.16 -1.61
CA PRO A 44 19.43 -3.07 -3.00
C PRO A 44 18.07 -3.75 -3.22
N GLN A 45 17.70 -4.72 -2.36
CA GLN A 45 16.43 -5.44 -2.39
C GLN A 45 15.28 -4.69 -1.67
N LEU A 46 15.59 -3.68 -0.86
CA LEU A 46 14.58 -2.86 -0.19
C LEU A 46 14.09 -1.76 -1.17
N GLY A 47 13.12 -2.13 -2.00
CA GLY A 47 12.43 -1.20 -2.90
C GLY A 47 11.30 -0.45 -2.21
N ASP A 48 10.66 0.47 -2.95
CA ASP A 48 9.53 1.27 -2.44
C ASP A 48 8.41 0.37 -1.89
N LEU A 49 8.07 -0.71 -2.59
CA LEU A 49 7.08 -1.67 -2.13
C LEU A 49 7.50 -2.34 -0.80
N SER A 50 8.74 -2.81 -0.71
CA SER A 50 9.23 -3.44 0.52
C SER A 50 9.25 -2.47 1.70
N GLY A 51 9.59 -1.19 1.46
CA GLY A 51 9.52 -0.15 2.49
C GLY A 51 8.10 0.12 2.97
N TYR A 52 7.10 0.07 2.07
CA TYR A 52 5.70 0.13 2.46
C TYR A 52 5.27 -1.08 3.30
N LEU A 53 5.60 -2.30 2.85
CA LEU A 53 5.23 -3.53 3.56
C LEU A 53 5.81 -3.57 4.97
N VAL A 54 7.08 -3.19 5.15
CA VAL A 54 7.70 -3.13 6.48
C VAL A 54 7.07 -2.04 7.35
N ALA A 55 6.69 -0.89 6.77
CA ALA A 55 5.98 0.15 7.52
C ALA A 55 4.60 -0.33 7.99
N ALA A 56 3.89 -1.08 7.15
CA ALA A 56 2.62 -1.72 7.47
C ALA A 56 2.79 -2.79 8.57
N ASP A 57 3.79 -3.66 8.48
CA ASP A 57 4.06 -4.65 9.53
C ASP A 57 4.31 -3.98 10.90
N PHE A 58 4.97 -2.81 10.91
CA PHE A 58 5.21 -2.04 12.13
C PHE A 58 3.99 -1.33 12.72
N THR A 59 2.85 -1.27 12.01
CA THR A 59 1.59 -0.80 12.62
C THR A 59 0.94 -1.88 13.49
N TYR A 60 1.28 -3.15 13.27
CA TYR A 60 0.73 -4.30 14.00
C TYR A 60 1.60 -4.79 15.16
N THR A 61 2.74 -4.15 15.45
CA THR A 61 3.55 -4.51 16.61
C THR A 61 2.85 -4.11 17.91
N ASN A 62 3.19 -4.76 19.03
CA ASN A 62 2.68 -4.39 20.35
C ASN A 62 3.84 -4.04 21.32
N PRO A 63 4.07 -2.76 21.66
CA PRO A 63 3.32 -1.58 21.20
C PRO A 63 3.60 -1.23 19.72
N PRO A 64 2.69 -0.48 19.05
CA PRO A 64 2.90 -0.04 17.67
C PRO A 64 4.15 0.84 17.56
N LEU A 65 5.03 0.53 16.60
CA LEU A 65 6.19 1.37 16.29
C LEU A 65 5.84 2.47 15.29
N VAL A 66 4.85 2.20 14.43
CA VAL A 66 4.36 3.11 13.39
C VAL A 66 2.85 3.30 13.58
N CYS A 67 2.37 4.53 13.47
CA CYS A 67 0.93 4.82 13.48
C CYS A 67 0.27 4.26 12.21
N ALA A 68 -0.97 3.79 12.31
CA ALA A 68 -1.77 3.45 11.14
C ALA A 68 -1.81 4.62 10.13
N PRO A 69 -1.77 4.34 8.80
CA PRO A 69 -1.80 5.39 7.81
C PRO A 69 -3.16 6.09 7.81
N THR A 70 -3.19 7.36 7.41
CA THR A 70 -4.42 8.06 7.02
C THR A 70 -4.80 7.76 5.56
N TYR A 71 -6.03 8.08 5.15
CA TYR A 71 -6.48 7.92 3.76
C TYR A 71 -5.61 8.68 2.77
N GLU A 72 -5.19 9.90 3.13
CA GLU A 72 -4.33 10.77 2.35
C GLU A 72 -2.94 10.14 2.14
N GLU A 73 -2.35 9.63 3.22
CA GLU A 73 -1.03 9.01 3.18
C GLU A 73 -1.05 7.74 2.37
N LEU A 74 -1.98 6.83 2.67
CA LEU A 74 -2.09 5.57 1.95
C LEU A 74 -2.44 5.79 0.48
N GLY A 75 -3.40 6.69 0.18
CA GLY A 75 -3.77 7.01 -1.19
C GLY A 75 -2.62 7.58 -2.00
N LYS A 76 -1.79 8.45 -1.39
CA LYS A 76 -0.57 8.97 -2.01
C LYS A 76 0.44 7.85 -2.26
N ILE A 77 0.69 6.98 -1.28
CA ILE A 77 1.61 5.83 -1.41
C ILE A 77 1.15 4.89 -2.52
N ILE A 78 -0.15 4.55 -2.56
CA ILE A 78 -0.76 3.73 -3.60
C ILE A 78 -0.54 4.38 -4.98
N CYS A 79 -0.80 5.68 -5.10
CA CYS A 79 -0.57 6.44 -6.34
C CYS A 79 0.90 6.44 -6.78
N ASP A 80 1.84 6.55 -5.83
CA ASP A 80 3.28 6.59 -6.11
C ASP A 80 3.85 5.23 -6.47
N LEU A 81 3.45 4.17 -5.75
CA LEU A 81 3.80 2.78 -6.05
C LEU A 81 3.26 2.39 -7.43
N ASN A 82 2.05 2.85 -7.77
CA ASN A 82 1.45 2.68 -9.09
C ASN A 82 1.32 1.18 -9.50
N LYS A 83 1.05 0.30 -8.53
CA LYS A 83 1.01 -1.18 -8.68
C LYS A 83 -0.42 -1.75 -8.56
N GLY A 84 -0.56 -2.87 -7.84
CA GLY A 84 -1.77 -3.69 -7.76
C GLY A 84 -2.96 -2.94 -7.17
N ALA A 85 -2.76 -2.18 -6.09
CA ALA A 85 -3.85 -1.44 -5.45
C ALA A 85 -4.49 -0.40 -6.38
N VAL A 86 -3.68 0.36 -7.13
CA VAL A 86 -4.21 1.31 -8.14
C VAL A 86 -4.99 0.56 -9.20
N TRP A 87 -4.49 -0.59 -9.67
CA TRP A 87 -5.21 -1.39 -10.64
C TRP A 87 -6.53 -1.96 -10.08
N GLY A 88 -6.57 -2.34 -8.81
CA GLY A 88 -7.80 -2.70 -8.12
C GLY A 88 -8.82 -1.55 -8.11
N LEU A 89 -8.39 -0.34 -7.77
CA LEU A 89 -9.24 0.85 -7.80
C LEU A 89 -9.79 1.16 -9.20
N GLU A 90 -8.97 0.99 -10.26
CA GLU A 90 -9.40 1.15 -11.66
C GLU A 90 -10.41 0.08 -12.07
N LEU A 91 -10.18 -1.15 -11.61
CA LEU A 91 -10.99 -2.30 -11.95
C LEU A 91 -12.39 -2.21 -11.31
N LEU A 92 -12.46 -1.69 -10.09
CA LEU A 92 -13.71 -1.41 -9.37
C LEU A 92 -14.41 -0.14 -9.87
N GLY A 93 -13.77 0.64 -10.75
CA GLY A 93 -14.33 1.89 -11.28
C GLY A 93 -14.29 3.06 -10.30
N PHE A 94 -13.54 2.95 -9.20
CA PHE A 94 -13.44 4.02 -8.20
C PHE A 94 -12.52 5.16 -8.65
N ILE A 95 -11.58 4.87 -9.56
CA ILE A 95 -10.74 5.86 -10.23
C ILE A 95 -10.74 5.65 -11.75
N PRO A 96 -10.46 6.70 -12.56
CA PRO A 96 -10.33 6.55 -14.00
C PRO A 96 -9.20 5.57 -14.36
N ARG A 97 -9.42 4.78 -15.43
CA ARG A 97 -8.36 3.93 -15.98
C ARG A 97 -7.22 4.77 -16.52
N ARG A 98 -6.00 4.49 -16.09
CA ARG A 98 -4.78 5.09 -16.59
C ARG A 98 -4.46 4.54 -17.98
N ASN A 99 -3.85 5.38 -18.81
CA ASN A 99 -3.15 4.92 -20.00
C ASN A 99 -1.91 4.13 -19.55
N SER A 100 -1.36 3.21 -20.37
CA SER A 100 -0.35 2.20 -19.98
C SER A 100 0.92 2.71 -19.27
N LYS A 101 1.17 4.02 -19.24
CA LYS A 101 2.30 4.67 -18.54
C LYS A 101 1.90 5.85 -17.64
N GLY A 102 0.60 6.15 -17.51
CA GLY A 102 0.11 7.26 -16.71
C GLY A 102 0.12 6.94 -15.21
N LYS A 103 0.21 7.99 -14.38
CA LYS A 103 -0.15 7.93 -12.95
C LYS A 103 -1.61 8.35 -12.78
N SER A 104 -2.24 7.89 -11.71
CA SER A 104 -3.53 8.43 -11.28
C SER A 104 -3.35 9.85 -10.75
N THR A 105 -4.43 10.62 -10.60
CA THR A 105 -4.32 11.93 -9.96
C THR A 105 -4.07 11.74 -8.45
N PRO A 106 -3.33 12.65 -7.79
CA PRO A 106 -3.05 12.57 -6.36
C PRO A 106 -4.32 12.49 -5.49
N GLU A 107 -5.44 13.02 -5.97
CA GLU A 107 -6.73 13.07 -5.27
C GLU A 107 -7.59 11.83 -5.52
N ALA A 108 -7.41 11.16 -6.66
CA ALA A 108 -8.23 10.02 -7.04
C ALA A 108 -7.99 8.80 -6.14
N CYS A 109 -6.73 8.51 -5.81
CA CYS A 109 -6.39 7.34 -4.99
C CYS A 109 -6.91 7.45 -3.54
N PRO A 110 -6.70 8.55 -2.79
CA PRO A 110 -7.30 8.71 -1.46
C PRO A 110 -8.83 8.56 -1.47
N ARG A 111 -9.51 9.13 -2.48
CA ARG A 111 -10.97 8.97 -2.63
C ARG A 111 -11.35 7.51 -2.87
N GLY A 112 -10.63 6.82 -3.76
CA GLY A 112 -10.88 5.42 -4.07
C GLY A 112 -10.69 4.51 -2.85
N VAL A 113 -9.65 4.76 -2.04
CA VAL A 113 -9.42 4.04 -0.78
C VAL A 113 -10.58 4.26 0.19
N ARG A 114 -11.06 5.50 0.36
CA ARG A 114 -12.22 5.80 1.23
C ARG A 114 -13.47 5.04 0.79
N ILE A 115 -13.78 5.07 -0.50
CA ILE A 115 -14.94 4.35 -1.05
C ILE A 115 -14.79 2.85 -0.81
N THR A 116 -13.59 2.29 -1.02
CA THR A 116 -13.33 0.87 -0.81
C THR A 116 -13.49 0.48 0.65
N HIS A 117 -12.92 1.27 1.57
CA HIS A 117 -13.03 1.02 3.00
C HIS A 117 -14.50 1.08 3.47
N ALA A 118 -15.24 2.11 3.06
CA ALA A 118 -16.66 2.23 3.37
C ALA A 118 -17.48 1.06 2.81
N LEU A 119 -17.19 0.62 1.58
CA LEU A 119 -17.86 -0.53 0.98
C LEU A 119 -17.58 -1.83 1.75
N LEU A 120 -16.32 -2.07 2.15
CA LEU A 120 -15.97 -3.24 2.94
C LEU A 120 -16.61 -3.20 4.32
N ALA A 121 -16.67 -2.03 4.96
CA ALA A 121 -17.32 -1.86 6.27
C ALA A 121 -18.85 -1.96 6.21
N ASP A 122 -19.47 -1.73 5.05
CA ASP A 122 -20.91 -1.92 4.85
C ASP A 122 -21.26 -3.40 4.62
N ILE A 123 -20.35 -4.17 4.01
CA ILE A 123 -20.61 -5.55 3.62
C ILE A 123 -20.14 -6.57 4.67
N ILE A 124 -19.01 -6.32 5.32
CA ILE A 124 -18.48 -7.23 6.34
C ILE A 124 -19.22 -6.96 7.66
N GLY A 125 -19.73 -7.99 8.34
CA GLY A 125 -20.40 -7.82 9.62
C GLY A 125 -19.48 -7.22 10.70
N PRO A 126 -19.99 -6.49 11.70
CA PRO A 126 -19.14 -5.83 12.71
C PRO A 126 -18.19 -6.79 13.45
N GLU A 127 -18.64 -8.00 13.75
CA GLU A 127 -17.81 -9.03 14.40
C GLU A 127 -16.64 -9.46 13.50
N ASP A 128 -16.91 -9.69 12.21
CA ASP A 128 -15.89 -10.05 11.23
C ASP A 128 -14.94 -8.89 10.93
N GLN A 129 -15.42 -7.63 10.99
CA GLN A 129 -14.58 -6.45 10.84
C GLN A 129 -13.54 -6.37 11.96
N GLU A 130 -13.93 -6.65 13.20
CA GLU A 130 -13.01 -6.72 14.33
C GLU A 130 -12.06 -7.91 14.18
N ALA A 131 -12.58 -9.08 13.84
CA ALA A 131 -11.79 -10.31 13.69
C ALA A 131 -10.72 -10.20 12.59
N VAL A 132 -11.06 -9.60 11.44
CA VAL A 132 -10.12 -9.38 10.33
C VAL A 132 -9.21 -8.17 10.57
N GLY A 133 -9.55 -7.30 11.53
CA GLY A 133 -8.89 -6.03 11.76
C GLY A 133 -9.04 -5.11 10.55
N LEU A 134 -10.28 -4.84 10.12
CA LEU A 134 -10.57 -4.00 8.94
C LEU A 134 -9.99 -2.59 9.14
N ASP A 135 -8.81 -2.38 8.56
CA ASP A 135 -8.10 -1.11 8.56
C ASP A 135 -7.63 -0.76 7.14
N LEU A 136 -6.93 0.37 7.01
CA LEU A 136 -6.48 0.84 5.70
C LEU A 136 -5.39 -0.04 5.07
N VAL A 137 -4.56 -0.73 5.85
CA VAL A 137 -3.57 -1.68 5.33
C VAL A 137 -4.29 -2.91 4.76
N VAL A 138 -5.32 -3.41 5.44
CA VAL A 138 -6.20 -4.49 4.95
C VAL A 138 -6.91 -4.06 3.66
N VAL A 139 -7.41 -2.82 3.59
CA VAL A 139 -8.02 -2.27 2.35
C VAL A 139 -7.04 -2.26 1.19
N GLU A 140 -5.79 -1.83 1.39
CA GLU A 140 -4.76 -1.87 0.34
C GLU A 140 -4.47 -3.31 -0.11
N HIS A 141 -4.35 -4.22 0.84
CA HIS A 141 -4.17 -5.63 0.55
C HIS A 141 -5.34 -6.17 -0.28
N PHE A 142 -6.58 -5.93 0.12
CA PHE A 142 -7.77 -6.30 -0.65
C PHE A 142 -7.67 -5.80 -2.10
N LEU A 143 -7.42 -4.50 -2.31
CA LEU A 143 -7.29 -3.90 -3.65
C LEU A 143 -6.19 -4.58 -4.49
N CYS A 144 -5.06 -4.91 -3.88
CA CYS A 144 -3.97 -5.63 -4.54
C CYS A 144 -4.36 -7.05 -4.98
N LYS A 145 -5.29 -7.71 -4.28
CA LYS A 145 -5.73 -9.09 -4.59
C LYS A 145 -6.95 -9.14 -5.49
N VAL A 146 -7.85 -8.15 -5.45
CA VAL A 146 -9.01 -8.05 -6.37
C VAL A 146 -8.59 -8.21 -7.83
N GLY A 147 -7.52 -7.52 -8.23
CA GLY A 147 -6.99 -7.65 -9.57
C GLY A 147 -6.53 -9.08 -9.92
N ARG A 148 -5.89 -9.78 -8.98
CA ARG A 148 -5.45 -11.17 -9.20
C ARG A 148 -6.65 -12.09 -9.35
N ALA A 149 -7.67 -11.92 -8.52
CA ALA A 149 -8.89 -12.69 -8.56
C ALA A 149 -9.66 -12.48 -9.88
N HIS A 150 -9.74 -11.24 -10.38
CA HIS A 150 -10.37 -10.94 -11.68
C HIS A 150 -9.70 -11.64 -12.87
N LYS A 151 -8.37 -11.72 -12.89
CA LYS A 151 -7.66 -12.46 -13.95
C LYS A 151 -8.03 -13.94 -13.98
N ALA A 152 -8.40 -14.51 -12.84
CA ALA A 152 -8.77 -15.92 -12.73
C ALA A 152 -10.23 -16.17 -13.12
N SER A 153 -11.14 -15.21 -12.90
CA SER A 153 -12.59 -15.44 -13.01
C SER A 153 -13.24 -15.04 -14.33
N ASN A 154 -12.56 -14.27 -15.19
CA ASN A 154 -13.12 -13.74 -16.46
C ASN A 154 -14.44 -12.94 -16.29
N LYS A 155 -14.76 -12.54 -15.06
CA LYS A 155 -15.93 -11.72 -14.68
C LYS A 155 -15.52 -10.27 -14.55
N SER A 156 -16.47 -9.33 -14.65
CA SER A 156 -16.18 -7.93 -14.35
C SER A 156 -15.76 -7.76 -12.88
N GLY A 157 -14.92 -6.76 -12.58
CA GLY A 157 -14.36 -6.55 -11.23
C GLY A 157 -15.42 -6.44 -10.14
N LEU A 158 -16.51 -5.72 -10.43
CA LEU A 158 -17.65 -5.58 -9.53
C LEU A 158 -18.45 -6.87 -9.38
N ALA A 159 -18.65 -7.63 -10.46
CA ALA A 159 -19.36 -8.90 -10.39
C ALA A 159 -18.62 -9.94 -9.55
N LEU A 160 -17.28 -9.95 -9.61
CA LEU A 160 -16.46 -10.82 -8.78
C LEU A 160 -16.55 -10.45 -7.29
N VAL A 161 -16.49 -9.16 -6.98
CA VAL A 161 -16.63 -8.69 -5.59
C VAL A 161 -18.02 -9.05 -5.06
N LEU A 162 -19.08 -8.78 -5.83
CA LEU A 162 -20.44 -9.16 -5.44
C LEU A 162 -20.60 -10.67 -5.26
N GLU A 163 -20.01 -11.48 -6.12
CA GLU A 163 -20.10 -12.94 -6.01
C GLU A 163 -19.36 -13.49 -4.78
N VAL A 164 -18.10 -13.12 -4.58
CA VAL A 164 -17.34 -13.56 -3.38
C VAL A 164 -18.07 -13.16 -2.11
N LEU A 165 -18.68 -11.97 -2.11
CA LEU A 165 -19.38 -11.45 -0.94
C LEU A 165 -20.77 -12.11 -0.75
N MET A 166 -21.50 -12.42 -1.84
CA MET A 166 -22.80 -13.10 -1.74
C MET A 166 -22.68 -14.61 -1.49
N SER A 167 -21.56 -15.25 -1.82
CA SER A 167 -21.32 -16.66 -1.49
C SER A 167 -20.94 -16.91 -0.03
N SER A 168 -20.73 -15.85 0.77
CA SER A 168 -20.30 -15.96 2.18
C SER A 168 -21.48 -16.01 3.17
N GLY A 169 -22.73 -15.95 2.69
CA GLY A 169 -23.93 -15.81 3.53
C GLY A 169 -24.90 -16.99 3.53
N GLU A 170 -24.51 -18.16 3.02
CA GLU A 170 -25.39 -19.34 2.89
C GLU A 170 -24.93 -20.56 3.73
N GLU A 171 -24.14 -20.38 4.79
CA GLU A 171 -23.80 -21.49 5.70
C GLU A 171 -24.79 -21.57 6.88
N ASP A 172 -25.78 -22.45 6.70
CA ASP A 172 -26.42 -23.36 7.65
C ASP A 172 -27.15 -22.80 8.89
N GLU A 173 -28.42 -22.43 8.71
CA GLU A 173 -29.47 -22.68 9.72
C GLU A 173 -30.05 -24.09 9.49
N GLU A 174 -29.31 -25.14 9.84
CA GLU A 174 -29.89 -26.44 10.21
C GLU A 174 -29.81 -26.55 11.74
N GLU A 175 -30.86 -26.10 12.43
CA GLU A 175 -31.12 -26.46 13.83
C GLU A 175 -32.27 -27.48 13.92
N ASP A 176 -32.01 -28.52 14.72
CA ASP A 176 -32.79 -29.73 15.00
C ASP A 176 -34.21 -29.51 15.60
#